data_AF-A0AAE7TPR7-F1
#
_entry.id   AF-A0AAE7TPR7-F1
#
_cell.length_a   1.000
_cell.length_b   1.000
_cell.length_c   1.000
_cell.angle_alpha   90.00
_cell.angle_beta   90.00
_cell.angle_gamma   90.00
#
_symmetry.space_group_name_H-M   'P 1'
#
loop_
_entity.id
_entity.type
_entity.pdbx_description
1 polymer ?
#
loop_
_entity_poly.entity_id
_entity_poly.type
_entity_poly.pdbx_seq_one_letter_code
_entity_poly.pdbx_strand_id
1 'polypeptide(L)'
;MLITIIVVVIALAAYIIKIYNKLQLMMQNIRESFANIQATLKKRLDLSNQIIDIAKDYASSEQMIQLGVSGNGVAKVAALAQAFPELKANETYQMLMSQLEKIESELLNKRESYNAEVKSYNSYKNAFPQVLIASKLSFESVAYFDINDEDFSENLKIFKKDDSARIQEILSDSNKKITDIAMNAKKMINDKISNNPNQKE
;
A
#
# COMPACT_ATOMS: atom_id res chain seq x y z
N MET A 1 12.82 49.87 23.86
CA MET A 1 13.17 48.54 24.42
C MET A 1 11.99 47.57 24.30
N LEU A 2 10.88 47.77 25.02
CA LEU A 2 9.75 46.81 25.00
C LEU A 2 9.08 46.67 23.61
N ILE A 3 8.78 47.78 22.94
CA ILE A 3 8.23 47.77 21.57
C ILE A 3 9.18 47.08 20.60
N THR A 4 10.48 47.35 20.72
CA THR A 4 11.53 46.74 19.88
C THR A 4 11.57 45.21 20.05
N ILE A 5 11.47 44.72 21.28
CA ILE A 5 11.43 43.27 21.57
C ILE A 5 10.18 42.64 20.95
N ILE A 6 9.02 43.28 21.08
CA ILE A 6 7.76 42.78 20.52
C ILE A 6 7.84 42.64 19.00
N VAL A 7 8.38 43.65 18.31
CA VAL A 7 8.55 43.63 16.85
C VAL A 7 9.45 42.48 16.41
N VAL A 8 10.56 42.24 17.12
CA VAL A 8 11.48 41.13 16.83
C VAL A 8 10.80 39.77 17.02
N VAL A 9 10.02 39.61 18.09
CA VAL A 9 9.27 38.36 18.34
C VAL A 9 8.24 38.10 17.25
N ILE A 10 7.49 39.12 16.82
CA ILE A 10 6.51 38.99 15.73
C ILE A 10 7.21 38.60 14.42
N ALA A 11 8.34 39.22 14.10
CA ALA A 11 9.11 38.88 12.90
C ALA A 11 9.60 37.42 12.93
N LEU A 12 10.08 36.94 14.08
CA LEU A 12 10.48 35.55 14.28
C LEU A 12 9.30 34.57 14.14
N ALA A 13 8.15 34.89 14.73
CA ALA A 13 6.95 34.06 14.61
C ALA A 13 6.49 33.98 13.15
N ALA A 14 6.45 35.10 12.43
CA ALA A 14 6.12 35.14 11.01
C ALA A 14 7.10 34.31 10.16
N TYR A 15 8.39 34.32 10.51
CA TYR A 15 9.41 33.51 9.85
C TYR A 15 9.19 32.00 10.07
N ILE A 16 8.89 31.58 11.30
CA ILE A 16 8.58 30.17 11.63
C ILE A 16 7.34 29.69 10.87
N ILE A 17 6.27 30.49 10.82
CA ILE A 17 5.04 30.17 10.09
C ILE A 17 5.34 29.94 8.60
N LYS A 18 6.19 30.77 7.98
CA LYS A 18 6.61 30.59 6.58
C LYS A 18 7.34 29.26 6.36
N ILE A 19 8.25 28.89 7.27
CA ILE A 19 8.98 27.61 7.19
C ILE A 19 8.00 26.44 7.31
N TYR A 20 7.10 26.49 8.28
CA TYR A 20 6.09 25.46 8.51
C TYR A 20 5.22 25.25 7.27
N ASN A 21 4.63 26.32 6.73
CA ASN A 21 3.76 26.24 5.56
C ASN A 21 4.50 25.68 4.33
N LYS A 22 5.77 26.06 4.15
CA LYS A 22 6.59 25.52 3.06
C LYS A 22 6.89 24.04 3.24
N LEU A 23 7.25 23.60 4.44
CA LEU A 23 7.47 22.18 4.75
C LEU A 23 6.19 21.35 4.53
N GLN A 24 5.03 21.88 4.95
CA GLN A 24 3.74 21.23 4.72
C GLN A 24 3.40 21.13 3.24
N LEU A 25 3.63 22.18 2.46
CA LEU A 25 3.41 22.16 1.01
C LEU A 25 4.29 21.09 0.34
N MET A 26 5.58 21.05 0.68
CA MET A 26 6.51 20.07 0.11
C MET A 26 6.14 18.63 0.51
N MET A 27 5.70 18.42 1.75
CA MET A 27 5.20 17.13 2.21
C MET A 27 3.92 16.71 1.48
N GLN A 28 3.01 17.66 1.23
CA GLN A 28 1.79 17.40 0.46
C GLN A 28 2.11 16.96 -0.98
N ASN A 29 3.07 17.61 -1.63
CA ASN A 29 3.52 17.21 -2.98
C ASN A 29 4.08 15.78 -2.98
N ILE A 30 4.93 15.44 -2.01
CA ILE A 30 5.46 14.08 -1.84
C ILE A 30 4.33 13.06 -1.68
N ARG A 31 3.31 13.38 -0.87
CA ARG A 31 2.14 12.50 -0.65
C ARG A 31 1.34 12.30 -1.94
N GLU A 32 1.14 13.37 -2.71
CA GLU A 32 0.46 13.32 -4.00
C GLU A 32 1.25 12.46 -5.01
N SER A 33 2.55 12.70 -5.15
CA SER A 33 3.44 11.91 -6.00
C SER A 33 3.46 10.43 -5.60
N PHE A 34 3.46 10.13 -4.29
CA PHE A 34 3.36 8.76 -3.79
C PHE A 34 2.01 8.10 -4.13
N ALA A 35 0.89 8.81 -3.98
CA ALA A 35 -0.43 8.31 -4.37
C ALA A 35 -0.51 8.05 -5.88
N ASN A 36 0.10 8.92 -6.69
CA ASN A 36 0.20 8.76 -8.14
C ASN A 36 1.00 7.52 -8.53
N ILE A 37 2.10 7.21 -7.82
CA ILE A 37 2.87 5.97 -8.01
C ILE A 37 2.01 4.75 -7.66
N GLN A 38 1.32 4.74 -6.52
CA GLN A 38 0.43 3.65 -6.12
C GLN A 38 -0.67 3.37 -7.16
N ALA A 39 -1.29 4.43 -7.69
CA ALA A 39 -2.29 4.30 -8.74
C ALA A 39 -1.70 3.66 -10.01
N THR A 40 -0.50 4.06 -10.43
CA THR A 40 0.19 3.47 -11.59
C THR A 40 0.59 2.01 -11.34
N LEU A 41 1.06 1.66 -10.14
CA LEU A 41 1.37 0.27 -9.76
C LEU A 41 0.13 -0.62 -9.77
N LYS A 42 -1.02 -0.10 -9.32
CA LYS A 42 -2.29 -0.82 -9.40
C LYS A 42 -2.67 -1.10 -10.86
N LYS A 43 -2.62 -0.07 -11.71
CA LYS A 43 -2.88 -0.24 -13.16
C LYS A 43 -1.94 -1.25 -13.81
N ARG A 44 -0.65 -1.22 -13.45
CA ARG A 44 0.35 -2.20 -13.90
C ARG A 44 -0.04 -3.62 -13.51
N LEU A 45 -0.48 -3.82 -12.27
CA LEU A 45 -0.94 -5.13 -11.78
C LEU A 45 -2.19 -5.58 -12.54
N ASP A 46 -3.16 -4.67 -12.76
CA ASP A 46 -4.38 -4.97 -13.49
C ASP A 46 -4.09 -5.36 -14.95
N LEU A 47 -3.23 -4.64 -15.65
CA LEU A 47 -2.77 -5.00 -17.00
C LEU A 47 -2.06 -6.36 -17.02
N SER A 48 -1.18 -6.60 -16.03
CA SER A 48 -0.50 -7.88 -15.89
C SER A 48 -1.50 -9.03 -15.71
N ASN A 49 -2.58 -8.82 -14.95
CA ASN A 49 -3.63 -9.81 -14.76
C ASN A 49 -4.45 -10.03 -16.03
N GLN A 50 -4.80 -8.97 -16.76
CA GLN A 50 -5.47 -9.10 -18.06
C GLN A 50 -4.65 -9.92 -19.06
N ILE A 51 -3.33 -9.71 -19.09
CA ILE A 51 -2.43 -10.51 -19.92
C ILE A 51 -2.41 -11.98 -19.47
N ILE A 52 -2.39 -12.24 -18.15
CA ILE A 52 -2.46 -13.59 -17.59
C ILE A 52 -3.80 -14.26 -17.96
N ASP A 53 -4.91 -13.53 -17.98
CA ASP A 53 -6.22 -14.08 -18.33
C ASP A 53 -6.30 -14.50 -19.79
N ILE A 54 -5.79 -13.68 -20.72
CA ILE A 54 -5.68 -14.09 -22.14
C ILE A 54 -4.75 -15.30 -22.26
N ALA A 55 -3.65 -15.34 -21.50
CA ALA A 55 -2.74 -16.49 -21.51
C ALA A 55 -3.42 -17.80 -21.06
N LYS A 56 -4.40 -17.73 -20.14
CA LYS A 56 -5.17 -18.91 -19.71
C LYS A 56 -5.98 -19.53 -20.84
N ASP A 57 -6.45 -18.74 -21.80
CA ASP A 57 -7.22 -19.25 -22.94
C ASP A 57 -6.36 -20.10 -23.89
N TYR A 58 -5.04 -19.89 -23.90
CA TYR A 58 -4.07 -20.64 -24.71
C TYR A 58 -3.35 -21.77 -23.93
N ALA A 59 -3.44 -21.76 -22.60
CA ALA A 59 -2.74 -22.71 -21.74
C ALA A 59 -3.68 -23.82 -21.25
N SER A 60 -3.27 -25.08 -21.36
CA SER A 60 -4.00 -26.17 -20.69
C SER A 60 -3.96 -25.96 -19.18
N SER A 61 -5.04 -26.24 -18.45
CA SER A 61 -5.08 -26.02 -16.98
C SER A 61 -3.93 -26.72 -16.23
N GLU A 62 -3.42 -27.82 -16.78
CA GLU A 62 -2.27 -28.58 -16.27
C GLU A 62 -0.93 -27.83 -16.45
N GLN A 63 -0.73 -27.14 -17.58
CA GLN A 63 0.48 -26.36 -17.88
C GLN A 63 0.57 -25.10 -17.01
N MET A 64 -0.57 -24.47 -16.68
CA MET A 64 -0.63 -23.33 -15.75
C MET A 64 -0.30 -23.75 -14.31
N ILE A 65 -0.70 -24.95 -13.89
CA ILE A 65 -0.35 -25.48 -12.57
C ILE A 65 1.16 -25.79 -12.52
N GLN A 66 1.71 -26.36 -13.59
CA GLN A 66 3.14 -26.70 -13.70
C GLN A 66 4.06 -25.47 -13.70
N LEU A 67 3.59 -24.33 -14.21
CA LEU A 67 4.34 -23.07 -14.23
C LEU A 67 4.42 -22.37 -12.85
N GLY A 68 3.82 -22.93 -11.79
CA GLY A 68 3.86 -22.32 -10.46
C GLY A 68 3.22 -20.92 -10.47
N VAL A 69 1.97 -20.82 -10.91
CA VAL A 69 1.18 -19.57 -11.12
C VAL A 69 0.84 -18.83 -9.80
N SER A 70 1.70 -18.86 -8.79
CA SER A 70 1.54 -18.19 -7.49
C SER A 70 2.24 -16.81 -7.40
N GLY A 71 2.93 -16.34 -8.45
CA GLY A 71 3.57 -15.01 -8.47
C GLY A 71 2.66 -13.90 -9.02
N ASN A 72 2.77 -12.68 -8.47
CA ASN A 72 2.18 -11.46 -9.03
C ASN A 72 3.23 -10.71 -9.89
N GLY A 73 2.82 -10.20 -11.05
CA GLY A 73 3.58 -9.18 -11.79
C GLY A 73 4.22 -9.60 -13.12
N VAL A 74 5.01 -8.68 -13.67
CA VAL A 74 5.56 -8.69 -15.04
C VAL A 74 6.46 -9.88 -15.33
N ALA A 75 7.16 -10.40 -14.32
CA ALA A 75 7.97 -11.62 -14.45
C ALA A 75 7.12 -12.84 -14.87
N LYS A 76 5.87 -12.93 -14.39
CA LYS A 76 4.93 -13.99 -14.76
C LYS A 76 4.43 -13.82 -16.19
N VAL A 77 4.13 -12.59 -16.60
CA VAL A 77 3.76 -12.27 -17.99
C VAL A 77 4.88 -12.65 -18.96
N ALA A 78 6.13 -12.37 -18.61
CA ALA A 78 7.29 -12.72 -19.43
C ALA A 78 7.50 -14.24 -19.52
N ALA A 79 7.29 -14.99 -18.43
CA ALA A 79 7.38 -16.45 -18.42
C ALA A 79 6.28 -17.10 -19.29
N LEU A 80 5.05 -16.60 -19.20
CA LEU A 80 3.92 -17.08 -20.03
C LEU A 80 4.17 -16.81 -21.52
N ALA A 81 4.73 -15.65 -21.86
CA ALA A 81 5.07 -15.32 -23.25
C ALA A 81 6.12 -16.26 -23.87
N GLN A 82 7.04 -16.77 -23.06
CA GLN A 82 8.05 -17.75 -23.50
C GLN A 82 7.46 -19.16 -23.63
N ALA A 83 6.56 -19.52 -22.73
CA ALA A 83 5.90 -20.84 -22.74
C ALA A 83 4.88 -20.98 -23.87
N PHE A 84 4.24 -19.88 -24.30
CA PHE A 84 3.16 -19.90 -25.30
C PHE A 84 3.46 -18.96 -26.48
N PRO A 85 4.14 -19.44 -27.55
CA PRO A 85 4.45 -18.63 -28.73
C PRO A 85 3.21 -18.08 -29.44
N GLU A 86 2.09 -18.82 -29.43
CA GLU A 86 0.82 -18.38 -30.02
C GLU A 86 0.21 -17.18 -29.30
N LEU A 87 0.38 -17.08 -27.98
CA LEU A 87 -0.03 -15.92 -27.18
C LEU A 87 0.72 -14.66 -27.62
N LYS A 88 2.01 -14.78 -27.95
CA LYS A 88 2.82 -13.65 -28.44
C LYS A 88 2.33 -13.13 -29.80
N ALA A 89 1.74 -13.99 -30.61
CA ALA A 89 1.16 -13.63 -31.90
C ALA A 89 -0.24 -13.00 -31.78
N ASN A 90 -0.92 -13.14 -30.62
CA ASN A 90 -2.23 -12.56 -30.40
C ASN A 90 -2.17 -11.02 -30.37
N GLU A 91 -3.01 -10.36 -31.18
CA GLU A 91 -3.03 -8.90 -31.30
C GLU A 91 -3.41 -8.18 -30.00
N THR A 92 -4.37 -8.72 -29.23
CA THR A 92 -4.79 -8.17 -27.93
C THR A 92 -3.65 -8.27 -26.91
N TYR A 93 -2.90 -9.38 -26.90
CA TYR A 93 -1.72 -9.53 -26.06
C TYR A 93 -0.65 -8.49 -26.39
N GLN A 94 -0.33 -8.29 -27.68
CA GLN A 94 0.65 -7.30 -28.10
C GLN A 94 0.23 -5.87 -27.72
N MET A 95 -1.06 -5.55 -27.86
CA MET A 95 -1.63 -4.28 -27.43
C MET A 95 -1.47 -4.06 -25.92
N LEU A 96 -1.85 -5.04 -25.09
CA LEU A 96 -1.71 -4.94 -23.63
C LEU A 96 -0.24 -4.88 -23.20
N MET A 97 0.65 -5.59 -23.88
CA MET A 97 2.09 -5.52 -23.61
C MET A 97 2.64 -4.13 -23.92
N SER A 98 2.21 -3.50 -25.02
CA SER A 98 2.55 -2.10 -25.32
C SER A 98 2.00 -1.13 -24.26
N GLN A 99 0.79 -1.35 -23.74
CA GLN A 99 0.26 -0.56 -22.63
C GLN A 99 1.05 -0.77 -21.34
N LEU A 100 1.48 -2.00 -21.06
CA LEU A 100 2.31 -2.33 -19.91
C LEU A 100 3.66 -1.63 -19.98
N GLU A 101 4.32 -1.65 -21.15
CA GLU A 101 5.60 -0.93 -21.39
C GLU A 101 5.46 0.59 -21.19
N LYS A 102 4.35 1.18 -21.67
CA LYS A 102 4.04 2.59 -21.44
C LYS A 102 3.87 2.89 -19.95
N ILE A 103 3.17 2.02 -19.22
CA ILE A 103 2.98 2.16 -17.77
C ILE A 103 4.29 2.01 -17.01
N GLU A 104 5.18 1.11 -17.43
CA GLU A 104 6.51 0.97 -16.82
C GLU A 104 7.37 2.23 -17.02
N SER A 105 7.30 2.81 -18.22
CA SER A 105 7.97 4.08 -18.51
C SER A 105 7.39 5.24 -17.69
N GLU A 106 6.06 5.31 -17.56
CA GLU A 106 5.39 6.28 -16.69
C GLU A 106 5.77 6.08 -15.22
N LEU A 107 5.84 4.85 -14.76
CA LEU A 107 6.24 4.50 -13.39
C LEU A 107 7.68 4.97 -13.11
N LEU A 108 8.61 4.75 -14.04
CA LEU A 108 9.98 5.24 -13.93
C LEU A 108 10.02 6.78 -13.79
N ASN A 109 9.33 7.51 -14.66
CA ASN A 109 9.27 8.97 -14.60
C ASN A 109 8.67 9.48 -13.28
N LYS A 110 7.60 8.83 -12.79
CA LYS A 110 6.99 9.17 -11.50
C LYS A 110 7.93 8.93 -10.33
N ARG A 111 8.70 7.85 -10.35
CA ARG A 111 9.71 7.55 -9.33
C ARG A 111 10.81 8.59 -9.31
N GLU A 112 11.33 8.98 -10.47
CA GLU A 112 12.34 10.04 -10.56
C GLU A 112 11.81 11.38 -10.02
N SER A 113 10.57 11.72 -10.38
CA SER A 113 9.90 12.94 -9.90
C SER A 113 9.70 12.92 -8.38
N TYR A 114 9.18 11.81 -7.83
CA TYR A 114 9.03 11.63 -6.39
C TYR A 114 10.39 11.75 -5.66
N ASN A 115 11.43 11.10 -6.18
CA ASN A 115 12.77 11.16 -5.60
C ASN A 115 13.34 12.59 -5.65
N ALA A 116 13.08 13.35 -6.70
CA ALA A 116 13.48 14.76 -6.79
C ALA A 116 12.75 15.63 -5.74
N GLU A 117 11.47 15.38 -5.49
CA GLU A 117 10.70 16.06 -4.45
C GLU A 117 11.19 15.71 -3.04
N VAL A 118 11.42 14.42 -2.77
CA VAL A 118 12.01 13.93 -1.51
C VAL A 118 13.37 14.56 -1.26
N LYS A 119 14.24 14.61 -2.28
CA LYS A 119 15.55 15.28 -2.20
C LYS A 119 15.39 16.74 -1.81
N SER A 120 14.48 17.45 -2.49
CA SER A 120 14.24 18.88 -2.25
C SER A 120 13.73 19.12 -0.83
N TYR A 121 12.77 18.31 -0.38
CA TYR A 121 12.21 18.35 0.96
C TYR A 121 13.27 18.09 2.04
N ASN A 122 13.98 16.98 1.94
CA ASN A 122 15.02 16.61 2.90
C ASN A 122 16.12 17.67 2.95
N SER A 123 16.54 18.21 1.80
CA SER A 123 17.54 19.28 1.73
C SER A 123 17.05 20.57 2.40
N TYR A 124 15.82 21.00 2.12
CA TYR A 124 15.25 22.20 2.73
C TYR A 124 15.03 22.04 4.24
N LYS A 125 14.58 20.86 4.68
CA LYS A 125 14.37 20.51 6.07
C LYS A 125 15.68 20.47 6.87
N ASN A 126 16.73 19.90 6.29
CA ASN A 126 18.05 19.74 6.94
C ASN A 126 18.92 21.01 6.87
N ALA A 127 18.53 22.00 6.07
CA ALA A 127 19.23 23.27 6.00
C ALA A 127 19.11 24.06 7.32
N PHE A 128 20.13 24.86 7.65
CA PHE A 128 20.04 25.85 8.72
C PHE A 128 19.38 27.13 8.20
N PRO A 129 18.44 27.76 8.93
CA PRO A 129 17.98 27.46 10.30
C PRO A 129 16.79 26.48 10.39
N GLN A 130 16.29 25.99 9.26
CA GLN A 130 15.07 25.18 9.16
C GLN A 130 15.14 23.92 10.03
N VAL A 131 16.31 23.27 10.13
CA VAL A 131 16.53 22.04 10.91
C VAL A 131 16.11 22.20 12.38
N LEU A 132 16.33 23.37 12.98
CA LEU A 132 15.98 23.63 14.39
C LEU A 132 14.47 23.67 14.62
N ILE A 133 13.74 24.16 13.60
CA ILE A 133 12.28 24.30 13.64
C ILE A 133 11.64 22.96 13.25
N ALA A 134 12.15 22.33 12.20
CA ALA A 134 11.67 21.05 11.68
C ALA A 134 11.75 19.95 12.73
N SER A 135 12.88 19.83 13.46
CA SER A 135 13.06 18.84 14.52
C SER A 135 12.10 19.05 15.70
N LYS A 136 11.75 20.30 16.05
CA LYS A 136 10.80 20.59 17.13
C LYS A 136 9.34 20.33 16.75
N LEU A 137 9.03 20.37 15.45
CA LEU A 137 7.67 20.22 14.92
C LEU A 137 7.43 18.84 14.27
N SER A 138 8.28 17.85 14.59
CA SER A 138 8.17 16.45 14.14
C SER A 138 8.13 16.28 12.61
N PHE A 139 8.84 17.14 11.86
CA PHE A 139 9.07 16.89 10.44
C PHE A 139 10.23 15.90 10.29
N GLU A 140 9.91 14.68 9.89
CA GLU A 140 10.89 13.61 9.68
C GLU A 140 11.41 13.60 8.24
N SER A 141 12.58 12.97 8.02
CA SER A 141 13.08 12.77 6.66
C SER A 141 12.22 11.75 5.93
N VAL A 142 11.94 12.01 4.66
CA VAL A 142 11.23 11.04 3.80
C VAL A 142 12.25 10.17 3.08
N ALA A 143 11.98 8.87 2.98
CA ALA A 143 12.82 7.94 2.24
C ALA A 143 12.67 8.12 0.73
N TYR A 144 13.72 7.84 -0.03
CA TYR A 144 13.62 7.72 -1.47
C TYR A 144 12.86 6.44 -1.86
N PHE A 145 12.29 6.44 -3.05
CA PHE A 145 11.64 5.29 -3.62
C PHE A 145 12.68 4.37 -4.30
N ASP A 146 13.16 3.38 -3.55
CA ASP A 146 13.96 2.27 -4.07
C ASP A 146 13.09 1.01 -4.23
N ILE A 147 13.30 0.25 -5.31
CA ILE A 147 12.61 -1.02 -5.57
C ILE A 147 13.44 -2.21 -5.04
N ASN A 148 14.72 -1.99 -4.73
CA ASN A 148 15.63 -3.05 -4.27
C ASN A 148 15.50 -3.37 -2.78
N ASP A 149 14.83 -2.53 -2.00
CA ASP A 149 14.48 -2.89 -0.63
C ASP A 149 13.25 -3.81 -0.66
N GLU A 150 13.38 -5.02 -0.09
CA GLU A 150 12.27 -5.95 0.18
C GLU A 150 11.06 -5.27 0.84
N ASP A 151 11.32 -4.16 1.56
CA ASP A 151 10.37 -3.23 2.13
C ASP A 151 9.41 -2.59 1.12
N PHE A 152 9.66 -2.55 -0.19
CA PHE A 152 8.69 -1.95 -1.13
C PHE A 152 7.38 -2.77 -1.20
N SER A 153 7.50 -4.10 -1.14
CA SER A 153 6.35 -5.00 -1.00
C SER A 153 5.62 -4.83 0.34
N GLU A 154 6.34 -4.33 1.35
CA GLU A 154 5.86 -4.08 2.70
C GLU A 154 5.32 -2.65 2.89
N ASN A 155 5.84 -1.66 2.19
CA ASN A 155 5.41 -0.26 2.17
C ASN A 155 4.08 -0.08 1.43
N LEU A 156 3.76 -0.96 0.48
CA LEU A 156 2.38 -1.17 -0.01
C LEU A 156 1.43 -1.68 1.09
N LYS A 157 1.95 -2.30 2.16
CA LYS A 157 1.19 -2.62 3.39
C LYS A 157 1.16 -1.44 4.36
N ILE A 158 2.17 -0.56 4.38
CA ILE A 158 2.22 0.63 5.27
C ILE A 158 1.13 1.65 4.92
N PHE A 159 0.70 1.72 3.65
CA PHE A 159 -0.46 2.52 3.24
C PHE A 159 -1.80 1.74 3.22
N LYS A 160 -1.79 0.48 3.65
CA LYS A 160 -2.98 -0.26 4.12
C LYS A 160 -3.08 -0.24 5.65
N LYS A 161 -2.67 0.86 6.29
CA LYS A 161 -3.05 1.13 7.67
C LYS A 161 -4.33 1.97 7.70
N ASP A 162 -5.40 1.38 7.19
CA ASP A 162 -6.75 1.75 7.60
C ASP A 162 -7.64 0.48 7.59
N ASP A 163 -8.20 0.17 8.77
CA ASP A 163 -9.29 -0.76 9.07
C ASP A 163 -9.15 -2.30 9.08
N SER A 164 -7.97 -2.92 8.96
CA SER A 164 -7.89 -4.38 9.22
C SER A 164 -8.06 -4.74 10.72
N ALA A 165 -7.61 -3.87 11.62
CA ALA A 165 -7.83 -4.00 13.07
C ALA A 165 -9.32 -3.94 13.42
N ARG A 166 -10.08 -3.09 12.72
CA ARG A 166 -11.52 -2.91 12.92
C ARG A 166 -12.31 -4.12 12.42
N ILE A 167 -11.88 -4.76 11.33
CA ILE A 167 -12.48 -6.02 10.85
C ILE A 167 -12.16 -7.19 11.79
N GLN A 168 -10.95 -7.27 12.36
CA GLN A 168 -10.64 -8.29 13.38
C GLN A 168 -11.40 -8.08 14.69
N GLU A 169 -11.64 -6.83 15.09
CA GLU A 169 -12.49 -6.48 16.22
C GLU A 169 -13.95 -6.91 15.97
N ILE A 170 -14.51 -6.60 14.80
CA ILE A 170 -15.87 -7.02 14.40
C ILE A 170 -15.99 -8.56 14.31
N LEU A 171 -14.97 -9.25 13.78
CA LEU A 171 -14.96 -10.71 13.65
C LEU A 171 -14.75 -11.42 14.99
N SER A 172 -13.92 -10.87 15.88
CA SER A 172 -13.70 -11.44 17.21
C SER A 172 -14.88 -11.21 18.15
N ASP A 173 -15.55 -10.06 18.05
CA ASP A 173 -16.79 -9.79 18.78
C ASP A 173 -17.94 -10.67 18.26
N SER A 174 -17.96 -10.98 16.96
CA SER A 174 -18.89 -11.94 16.36
C SER A 174 -18.57 -13.39 16.76
N ASN A 175 -17.30 -13.80 16.73
CA ASN A 175 -16.89 -15.15 17.13
C ASN A 175 -17.12 -15.41 18.62
N LYS A 176 -16.87 -14.43 19.50
CA LYS A 176 -17.19 -14.53 20.93
C LYS A 176 -18.68 -14.73 21.15
N LYS A 177 -19.54 -13.94 20.49
CA LYS A 177 -21.00 -14.12 20.55
C LYS A 177 -21.42 -15.50 20.04
N ILE A 178 -20.83 -16.00 18.96
CA ILE A 178 -21.11 -17.34 18.42
C ILE A 178 -20.66 -18.43 19.40
N THR A 179 -19.48 -18.31 20.02
CA THR A 179 -19.01 -19.27 21.02
C THR A 179 -19.85 -19.23 22.29
N ASP A 180 -20.30 -18.06 22.73
CA ASP A 180 -21.15 -17.91 23.90
C ASP A 180 -22.53 -18.50 23.64
N ILE A 181 -23.10 -18.31 22.45
CA ILE A 181 -24.35 -18.96 22.02
C ILE A 181 -24.16 -20.49 21.96
N ALA A 182 -23.06 -20.98 21.39
CA ALA A 182 -22.78 -22.41 21.30
C ALA A 182 -22.54 -23.05 22.67
N MET A 183 -21.84 -22.37 23.58
CA MET A 183 -21.60 -22.82 24.95
C MET A 183 -22.89 -22.81 25.77
N ASN A 184 -23.71 -21.77 25.64
CA ASN A 184 -25.02 -21.71 26.29
C ASN A 184 -25.96 -22.79 25.73
N ALA A 185 -25.97 -23.04 24.43
CA ALA A 185 -26.74 -24.13 23.83
C ALA A 185 -26.25 -25.50 24.31
N LYS A 186 -24.93 -25.73 24.36
CA LYS A 186 -24.34 -26.98 24.89
C LYS A 186 -24.68 -27.18 26.37
N LYS A 187 -24.64 -26.10 27.16
CA LYS A 187 -25.04 -26.13 28.57
C LYS A 187 -26.53 -26.44 28.71
N MET A 188 -27.40 -25.81 27.94
CA MET A 188 -28.84 -26.11 27.93
C MET A 188 -29.15 -27.54 27.50
N ILE A 189 -28.40 -28.11 26.55
CA ILE A 189 -28.53 -29.50 26.14
C ILE A 189 -28.09 -30.43 27.27
N ASN A 190 -26.94 -30.15 27.90
CA ASN A 190 -26.42 -30.98 28.98
C ASN A 190 -27.29 -30.91 30.24
N ASP A 191 -27.85 -29.75 30.56
CA ASP A 191 -28.79 -29.54 31.67
C ASP A 191 -30.13 -30.26 31.41
N LYS A 192 -30.56 -30.38 30.14
CA LYS A 192 -31.72 -31.20 29.76
C LYS A 192 -31.44 -32.70 29.82
N ILE A 193 -30.22 -33.14 29.50
CA ILE A 193 -29.81 -34.55 29.58
C ILE A 193 -29.61 -34.98 31.04
N SER A 194 -28.97 -34.15 31.86
CA SER A 194 -28.71 -34.44 33.27
C SER A 194 -29.97 -34.43 34.14
N ASN A 195 -31.01 -33.69 33.73
CA ASN A 195 -32.29 -33.65 34.44
C ASN A 195 -33.37 -34.52 33.77
N ASN A 196 -32.99 -35.41 32.84
CA ASN A 196 -33.93 -36.36 32.26
C ASN A 196 -34.19 -37.50 33.27
N PRO A 197 -35.40 -37.63 33.85
CA PRO A 197 -35.68 -38.58 34.92
C PRO A 197 -35.64 -40.06 34.48
N ASN A 198 -35.49 -40.34 33.18
CA ASN A 198 -35.64 -41.68 32.60
C ASN A 198 -34.30 -42.38 32.27
N GLN A 199 -33.19 -42.06 32.94
CA GLN A 199 -31.89 -42.76 32.78
C GLN A 199 -31.27 -43.27 34.08
N LYS A 200 -32.07 -43.48 35.13
CA LYS A 200 -31.69 -44.29 36.29
C LYS A 200 -32.72 -45.39 36.51
N GLU A 201 -32.71 -46.38 35.63
CA GLU A 201 -33.12 -47.78 35.87
C GLU A 201 -32.73 -48.64 34.66
#